data_AF-A0A946YJC2-F1
#
_entry.id   AF-A0A946YJC2-F1
#
_cell.length_a   1.000
_cell.length_b   1.000
_cell.length_c   1.000
_cell.angle_alpha   90.00
_cell.angle_beta   90.00
_cell.angle_gamma   90.00
#
_symmetry.space_group_name_H-M   'P 1'
#
loop_
_entity.id
_entity.type
_entity.pdbx_description
1 polymer ?
#
loop_
_entity_poly.entity_id
_entity_poly.type
_entity_poly.pdbx_seq_one_letter_code
_entity_poly.pdbx_strand_id
1 'polypeptide(L)'
;MRELLVKYFSYLLLIITLAFCAIGISIVFADGPADIPAPKQKYNEETLCVEPVEVMRKQHFEFVLEHRDKTVIDGIRTKKHSLNECINCHITANAQGEFARYSDETHFCASCHQFAAVNIDCFQCHADRPEEAIRKAMNPNQTVDHESQKINNYLELSHSESQ
;
A
#
# COMPACT_ATOMS: atom_id res chain seq x y z
N MET A 1 57.56 0.26 -26.89
CA MET A 1 56.72 1.03 -25.94
C MET A 1 55.24 1.01 -26.31
N ARG A 2 54.85 1.33 -27.56
CA ARG A 2 53.45 1.32 -28.03
C ARG A 2 52.73 -0.03 -27.85
N GLU A 3 53.38 -1.15 -28.21
CA GLU A 3 52.82 -2.51 -28.05
C GLU A 3 52.58 -2.93 -26.58
N LEU A 4 53.44 -2.48 -25.66
CA LEU A 4 53.29 -2.74 -24.24
C LEU A 4 52.14 -1.92 -23.64
N LEU A 5 51.97 -0.69 -24.11
CA LEU A 5 50.90 0.22 -23.68
C LEU A 5 49.52 -0.26 -24.14
N VAL A 6 49.42 -0.79 -25.36
CA VAL A 6 48.18 -1.39 -25.90
C VAL A 6 47.79 -2.67 -25.15
N LYS A 7 48.77 -3.54 -24.84
CA LYS A 7 48.52 -4.75 -24.03
C LYS A 7 48.08 -4.39 -22.61
N TYR A 8 48.72 -3.41 -21.99
CA TYR A 8 48.36 -2.95 -20.64
C TYR A 8 46.94 -2.37 -20.60
N PHE A 9 46.57 -1.57 -21.59
CA PHE A 9 45.21 -1.02 -21.71
C PHE A 9 44.17 -2.11 -21.97
N SER A 10 44.50 -3.12 -22.79
CA SER A 10 43.64 -4.28 -23.03
C SER A 10 43.43 -5.13 -21.78
N TYR A 11 44.46 -5.37 -20.97
CA TYR A 11 44.32 -6.11 -19.71
C TYR A 11 43.55 -5.30 -18.67
N LEU A 12 43.76 -3.98 -18.61
CA LEU A 12 43.02 -3.08 -17.72
C LEU A 12 41.51 -3.11 -18.04
N LEU A 13 41.14 -3.00 -19.32
CA LEU A 13 39.75 -3.12 -19.77
C LEU A 13 39.14 -4.47 -19.40
N LEU A 14 39.88 -5.56 -19.61
CA LEU A 14 39.40 -6.91 -19.33
C LEU A 14 39.16 -7.14 -17.82
N ILE A 15 40.06 -6.63 -16.97
CA ILE A 15 39.89 -6.69 -15.50
C ILE A 15 38.69 -5.85 -15.04
N ILE A 16 38.48 -4.66 -15.62
CA ILE A 16 37.32 -3.81 -15.29
C ILE A 16 36.01 -4.52 -15.66
N THR A 17 35.93 -5.14 -16.84
CA THR A 17 34.71 -5.88 -17.26
C THR A 17 34.42 -7.10 -16.37
N LEU A 18 35.45 -7.85 -15.97
CA LEU A 18 35.29 -8.98 -15.06
C LEU A 18 34.88 -8.54 -13.64
N ALA A 19 35.44 -7.43 -13.15
CA ALA A 19 35.04 -6.85 -11.87
C ALA A 19 33.57 -6.37 -11.88
N PHE A 20 33.12 -5.74 -12.98
CA PHE A 20 31.73 -5.31 -13.12
C PHE A 20 30.75 -6.50 -13.20
N CYS A 21 31.10 -7.58 -13.89
CA CYS A 21 30.31 -8.83 -13.89
C CYS A 21 30.23 -9.46 -12.50
N ALA A 22 31.34 -9.50 -11.75
CA ALA A 22 31.34 -10.07 -10.40
C ALA A 22 30.50 -9.26 -9.40
N ILE A 23 30.45 -7.94 -9.54
CA ILE A 23 29.64 -7.06 -8.69
C ILE A 23 28.15 -7.13 -9.07
N GLY A 24 27.82 -7.25 -10.36
CA GLY A 24 26.43 -7.34 -10.83
C GLY A 24 25.70 -8.60 -10.35
N ILE A 25 26.40 -9.72 -10.18
CA ILE A 25 25.79 -11.00 -9.76
C ILE A 25 25.30 -10.97 -8.31
N SER A 26 25.95 -10.21 -7.42
CA SER A 26 25.58 -10.15 -6.00
C SER A 26 24.32 -9.34 -5.70
N ILE A 27 23.84 -8.51 -6.65
CA ILE A 27 22.68 -7.63 -6.44
C ILE A 27 21.36 -8.35 -6.75
N VAL A 28 21.39 -9.46 -7.51
CA VAL A 28 20.17 -10.11 -8.04
C VAL A 28 19.51 -11.06 -7.02
N PHE A 29 20.18 -11.42 -5.92
CA PHE A 29 19.68 -12.42 -4.96
C PHE A 29 19.20 -11.85 -3.61
N ALA A 30 19.04 -10.53 -3.49
CA ALA A 30 18.69 -9.89 -2.21
C ALA A 30 17.17 -9.66 -2.00
N ASP A 31 16.31 -10.02 -2.95
CA ASP A 31 14.87 -9.80 -2.80
C ASP A 31 14.20 -11.01 -2.13
N GLY A 32 14.09 -10.95 -0.80
CA GLY A 32 13.14 -11.76 -0.05
C GLY A 32 11.69 -11.41 -0.42
N PRO A 33 10.70 -12.27 -0.10
CA PRO A 33 9.30 -11.95 -0.40
C PRO A 33 8.94 -10.62 0.26
N ALA A 34 8.50 -9.65 -0.55
CA ALA A 34 7.97 -8.41 -0.01
C ALA A 34 6.80 -8.76 0.93
N ASP A 35 6.93 -8.35 2.19
CA ASP A 35 5.90 -8.53 3.21
C ASP A 35 4.78 -7.54 2.92
N ILE A 36 3.97 -7.87 1.91
CA ILE A 36 2.82 -7.06 1.51
C ILE A 36 1.78 -7.19 2.62
N PRO A 37 1.34 -6.09 3.25
CA PRO A 37 0.33 -6.13 4.28
C PRO A 37 -0.93 -6.87 3.77
N ALA A 38 -1.31 -7.97 4.42
CA ALA A 38 -2.58 -8.62 4.11
C ALA A 38 -3.75 -7.68 4.46
N PRO A 39 -4.88 -7.71 3.73
CA PRO A 39 -6.08 -6.99 4.13
C PRO A 39 -6.55 -7.50 5.50
N LYS A 40 -6.47 -6.66 6.53
CA LYS A 40 -6.57 -7.12 7.93
C LYS A 40 -8.00 -7.22 8.48
N GLN A 41 -9.02 -6.69 7.80
CA GLN A 41 -10.30 -6.43 8.50
C GLN A 41 -11.60 -6.85 7.81
N LYS A 42 -11.61 -7.34 6.56
CA LYS A 42 -12.90 -7.55 5.84
C LYS A 42 -13.05 -8.82 5.02
N TYR A 43 -12.11 -9.76 5.05
CA TYR A 43 -12.30 -11.05 4.38
C TYR A 43 -13.00 -12.03 5.32
N ASN A 44 -14.16 -12.53 4.91
CA ASN A 44 -14.87 -13.64 5.57
C ASN A 44 -15.69 -14.40 4.52
N GLU A 45 -16.44 -15.42 4.95
CA GLU A 45 -17.28 -16.24 4.04
C GLU A 45 -18.38 -15.43 3.34
N GLU A 46 -18.78 -14.29 3.90
CA GLU A 46 -19.83 -13.40 3.37
C GLU A 46 -19.25 -12.29 2.47
N THR A 47 -17.98 -11.92 2.71
CA THR A 47 -17.26 -10.84 2.03
C THR A 47 -16.00 -11.42 1.40
N LEU A 48 -16.20 -11.94 0.19
CA LEU A 48 -15.13 -12.54 -0.61
C LEU A 48 -14.26 -11.46 -1.27
N CYS A 49 -13.04 -11.84 -1.63
CA CYS A 49 -12.19 -11.03 -2.50
C CYS A 49 -12.92 -10.72 -3.81
N VAL A 50 -12.67 -9.53 -4.37
CA VAL A 50 -13.29 -9.09 -5.63
C VAL A 50 -12.96 -10.02 -6.81
N GLU A 51 -11.77 -10.64 -6.76
CA GLU A 51 -11.24 -11.64 -7.69
C GLU A 51 -10.21 -12.51 -6.96
N PRO A 52 -9.75 -13.64 -7.55
CA PRO A 52 -8.66 -14.44 -6.99
C PRO A 52 -7.36 -13.64 -6.83
N VAL A 53 -6.54 -14.00 -5.83
CA VAL A 53 -5.32 -13.26 -5.47
C VAL A 53 -4.32 -13.21 -6.64
N GLU A 54 -4.15 -14.32 -7.35
CA GLU A 54 -3.28 -14.42 -8.52
C GLU A 54 -3.73 -13.51 -9.67
N VAL A 55 -5.04 -13.32 -9.83
CA VAL A 55 -5.63 -12.40 -10.83
C VAL A 55 -5.38 -10.97 -10.39
N MET A 56 -5.63 -10.62 -9.12
CA MET A 56 -5.41 -9.28 -8.60
C MET A 56 -3.95 -8.84 -8.70
N ARG A 57 -2.99 -9.70 -8.36
CA ARG A 57 -1.56 -9.37 -8.48
C ARG A 57 -1.14 -9.03 -9.91
N LYS A 58 -1.77 -9.64 -10.90
CA LYS A 58 -1.40 -9.47 -12.32
C LYS A 58 -2.21 -8.40 -13.05
N GLN A 59 -3.47 -8.20 -12.68
CA GLN A 59 -4.44 -7.46 -13.50
C GLN A 59 -5.20 -6.36 -12.76
N HIS A 60 -4.95 -6.12 -11.47
CA HIS A 60 -5.71 -5.09 -10.72
C HIS A 60 -5.67 -3.71 -11.39
N PHE A 61 -4.55 -3.34 -12.03
CA PHE A 61 -4.42 -2.06 -12.73
C PHE A 61 -5.38 -1.96 -13.92
N GLU A 62 -5.64 -3.07 -14.65
CA GLU A 62 -6.58 -3.09 -15.78
C GLU A 62 -8.00 -2.77 -15.28
N PHE A 63 -8.42 -3.44 -14.20
CA PHE A 63 -9.73 -3.21 -13.60
C PHE A 63 -9.90 -1.78 -13.08
N VAL A 64 -8.85 -1.23 -12.45
CA VAL A 64 -8.87 0.15 -11.94
C VAL A 64 -8.93 1.17 -13.08
N LEU A 65 -8.16 0.97 -14.16
CA LEU A 65 -8.16 1.87 -15.32
C LEU A 65 -9.48 1.83 -16.08
N GLU A 66 -10.02 0.62 -16.31
CA GLU A 66 -11.33 0.47 -16.97
C GLU A 66 -12.43 1.12 -16.12
N HIS A 67 -12.42 0.90 -14.81
CA HIS A 67 -13.40 1.51 -13.91
C HIS A 67 -13.27 3.03 -13.84
N ARG A 68 -12.04 3.56 -13.85
CA ARG A 68 -11.76 5.00 -13.94
C ARG A 68 -12.40 5.60 -15.19
N ASP A 69 -12.15 5.00 -16.35
CA ASP A 69 -12.64 5.53 -17.62
C ASP A 69 -14.18 5.48 -17.66
N LYS A 70 -14.79 4.35 -17.25
CA LYS A 70 -16.25 4.24 -17.10
C LYS A 70 -16.84 5.30 -16.16
N THR A 71 -16.17 5.59 -15.04
CA THR A 71 -16.66 6.54 -14.05
C THR A 71 -16.52 7.98 -14.50
N VAL A 72 -15.36 8.34 -15.05
CA VAL A 72 -14.98 9.73 -15.34
C VAL A 72 -15.46 10.16 -16.73
N ILE A 73 -15.33 9.29 -17.73
CA ILE A 73 -15.66 9.59 -19.12
C ILE A 73 -17.14 9.28 -19.37
N ASP A 74 -17.59 8.08 -18.99
CA ASP A 74 -18.94 7.62 -19.31
C ASP A 74 -19.98 7.91 -18.20
N GLY A 75 -19.52 8.34 -17.02
CA GLY A 75 -20.38 8.61 -15.87
C GLY A 75 -20.99 7.38 -15.19
N ILE A 76 -20.55 6.17 -15.57
CA ILE A 76 -21.05 4.89 -15.05
C ILE A 76 -20.34 4.56 -13.74
N ARG A 77 -21.11 4.47 -12.64
CA ARG A 77 -20.58 4.18 -11.30
C ARG A 77 -21.08 2.84 -10.79
N THR A 78 -20.19 1.86 -10.68
CA THR A 78 -20.48 0.53 -10.11
C THR A 78 -19.64 0.27 -8.88
N LYS A 79 -20.03 -0.69 -8.04
CA LYS A 79 -19.24 -1.05 -6.84
C LYS A 79 -18.04 -1.93 -7.17
N LYS A 80 -18.25 -2.96 -8.02
CA LYS A 80 -17.20 -3.89 -8.42
C LYS A 80 -16.04 -3.14 -9.08
N HIS A 81 -14.82 -3.44 -8.62
CA HIS A 81 -13.55 -2.82 -9.04
C HIS A 81 -13.42 -1.31 -8.82
N SER A 82 -14.32 -0.70 -8.06
CA SER A 82 -14.19 0.72 -7.75
C SER A 82 -13.02 0.98 -6.81
N LEU A 83 -12.30 2.09 -7.05
CA LEU A 83 -11.18 2.50 -6.22
C LEU A 83 -11.59 2.70 -4.75
N ASN A 84 -12.80 3.22 -4.51
CA ASN A 84 -13.34 3.40 -3.18
C ASN A 84 -13.50 2.08 -2.43
N GLU A 85 -14.05 1.04 -3.07
CA GLU A 85 -14.21 -0.26 -2.44
C GLU A 85 -12.87 -0.94 -2.19
N CYS A 86 -11.90 -0.76 -3.09
CA CYS A 86 -10.51 -1.22 -2.86
C CYS A 86 -9.92 -0.57 -1.59
N ILE A 87 -10.00 0.77 -1.47
CA ILE A 87 -9.50 1.52 -0.31
C ILE A 87 -10.21 1.07 0.98
N ASN A 88 -11.54 0.92 0.94
CA ASN A 88 -12.36 0.55 2.09
C ASN A 88 -12.05 -0.85 2.67
N CYS A 89 -11.44 -1.74 1.89
CA CYS A 89 -11.05 -3.09 2.32
C CYS A 89 -9.54 -3.24 2.57
N HIS A 90 -8.71 -2.61 1.73
CA HIS A 90 -7.25 -2.78 1.80
C HIS A 90 -6.56 -1.78 2.73
N ILE A 91 -7.13 -0.60 2.96
CA ILE A 91 -6.56 0.42 3.85
C ILE A 91 -7.24 0.29 5.21
N THR A 92 -6.61 -0.51 6.08
CA THR A 92 -7.10 -0.78 7.44
C THR A 92 -6.38 0.07 8.48
N ALA A 93 -7.06 0.39 9.57
CA ALA A 93 -6.44 1.10 10.68
C ALA A 93 -5.39 0.23 11.41
N ASN A 94 -4.38 0.87 11.98
CA ASN A 94 -3.47 0.25 12.94
C ASN A 94 -4.16 0.02 14.30
N ALA A 95 -3.44 -0.52 15.27
CA ALA A 95 -3.97 -0.79 16.61
C ALA A 95 -4.43 0.48 17.36
N GLN A 96 -3.94 1.64 16.95
CA GLN A 96 -4.27 2.96 17.50
C GLN A 96 -5.47 3.61 16.78
N GLY A 97 -6.03 2.96 15.76
CA GLY A 97 -7.14 3.49 14.97
C GLY A 97 -6.72 4.46 13.87
N GLU A 98 -5.42 4.55 13.57
CA GLU A 98 -4.87 5.45 12.55
C GLU A 98 -4.71 4.73 11.22
N PHE A 99 -4.92 5.45 10.12
CA PHE A 99 -4.76 4.91 8.77
C PHE A 99 -3.47 5.45 8.16
N ALA A 100 -2.63 4.54 7.64
CA ALA A 100 -1.42 4.90 6.92
C ALA A 100 -1.74 5.79 5.72
N ARG A 101 -0.87 6.77 5.46
CA ARG A 101 -0.95 7.65 4.30
C ARG A 101 -0.23 7.02 3.11
N TYR A 102 -0.55 7.40 1.88
CA TYR A 102 0.16 6.90 0.69
C TYR A 102 1.68 7.16 0.72
N SER A 103 2.12 8.21 1.42
CA SER A 103 3.55 8.50 1.63
C SER A 103 4.25 7.56 2.62
N ASP A 104 3.52 6.65 3.26
CA ASP A 104 4.01 5.70 4.24
C ASP A 104 4.11 4.30 3.61
N GLU A 105 5.23 3.62 3.80
CA GLU A 105 5.48 2.27 3.25
C GLU A 105 4.50 1.23 3.82
N THR A 106 3.90 1.49 4.98
CA THR A 106 2.87 0.63 5.60
C THR A 106 1.50 0.76 4.91
N HIS A 107 1.31 1.73 4.02
CA HIS A 107 0.12 1.83 3.18
C HIS A 107 0.12 0.72 2.13
N PHE A 108 -0.96 -0.06 2.08
CA PHE A 108 -1.06 -1.26 1.24
C PHE A 108 -0.66 -1.00 -0.22
N CYS A 109 -1.27 0.01 -0.87
CA CYS A 109 -0.97 0.29 -2.27
C CYS A 109 0.48 0.76 -2.45
N ALA A 110 1.02 1.50 -1.48
CA ALA A 110 2.38 2.05 -1.56
C ALA A 110 3.41 0.92 -1.47
N SER A 111 3.25 -0.01 -0.52
CA SER A 111 4.13 -1.19 -0.39
C SER A 111 4.23 -2.01 -1.67
N CYS A 112 3.10 -2.29 -2.33
CA CYS A 112 3.07 -3.08 -3.56
C CYS A 112 3.68 -2.33 -4.74
N HIS A 113 3.42 -1.03 -4.83
CA HIS A 113 3.91 -0.19 -5.92
C HIS A 113 5.40 0.12 -5.78
N GLN A 114 5.89 0.25 -4.55
CA GLN A 114 7.33 0.31 -4.26
C GLN A 114 8.01 -0.99 -4.68
N PHE A 115 7.45 -2.16 -4.30
CA PHE A 115 7.97 -3.45 -4.73
C PHE A 115 7.98 -3.61 -6.25
N ALA A 116 6.93 -3.16 -6.94
CA ALA A 116 6.84 -3.23 -8.40
C ALA A 116 7.60 -2.10 -9.12
N ALA A 117 8.21 -1.17 -8.40
CA ALA A 117 8.83 0.05 -8.93
C ALA A 117 7.89 0.88 -9.84
N VAL A 118 6.62 1.00 -9.45
CA VAL A 118 5.57 1.76 -10.13
C VAL A 118 5.15 2.97 -9.29
N ASN A 119 4.97 4.13 -9.91
CA ASN A 119 4.46 5.32 -9.21
C ASN A 119 2.93 5.43 -9.33
N ILE A 120 2.25 5.78 -8.23
CA ILE A 120 0.84 6.20 -8.24
C ILE A 120 0.77 7.72 -8.19
N ASP A 121 0.08 8.34 -9.13
CA ASP A 121 -0.15 9.79 -9.19
C ASP A 121 -1.52 10.22 -8.64
N CYS A 122 -2.50 9.31 -8.60
CA CYS A 122 -3.85 9.57 -8.12
C CYS A 122 -3.91 10.25 -6.73
N PHE A 123 -3.10 9.76 -5.77
CA PHE A 123 -3.14 10.20 -4.37
C PHE A 123 -2.45 11.54 -4.11
N GLN A 124 -1.88 12.17 -5.14
CA GLN A 124 -1.40 13.55 -5.00
C GLN A 124 -2.58 14.53 -4.83
N CYS A 125 -3.77 14.16 -5.30
CA CYS A 125 -4.98 14.98 -5.19
C CYS A 125 -6.21 14.21 -4.66
N HIS A 126 -6.24 12.87 -4.77
CA HIS A 126 -7.36 12.05 -4.29
C HIS A 126 -7.11 11.47 -2.88
N ALA A 127 -8.21 11.11 -2.21
CA ALA A 127 -8.18 10.47 -0.91
C ALA A 127 -7.43 9.13 -0.95
N ASP A 128 -6.50 8.95 -0.02
CA ASP A 128 -5.66 7.74 0.14
C ASP A 128 -6.16 6.80 1.25
N ARG A 129 -7.29 7.13 1.87
CA ARG A 129 -7.85 6.42 3.03
C ARG A 129 -9.37 6.43 2.97
N PRO A 130 -10.05 5.53 3.71
CA PRO A 130 -11.50 5.43 3.68
C PRO A 130 -12.19 6.77 3.98
N GLU A 131 -13.26 7.08 3.25
CA GLU A 131 -13.97 8.35 3.37
C GLU A 131 -14.52 8.57 4.80
N GLU A 132 -14.99 7.50 5.46
CA GLU A 132 -15.42 7.55 6.86
C GLU A 132 -14.28 8.01 7.78
N ALA A 133 -13.05 7.53 7.55
CA ALA A 133 -11.90 7.93 8.34
C ALA A 133 -11.57 9.43 8.15
N ILE A 134 -11.72 9.94 6.92
CA ILE A 134 -11.56 11.36 6.61
C ILE A 134 -12.64 12.17 7.31
N ARG A 135 -13.90 11.79 7.15
CA ARG A 135 -15.05 12.46 7.77
C ARG A 135 -14.93 12.50 9.30
N LYS A 136 -14.53 11.39 9.92
CA LYS A 136 -14.27 11.31 11.36
C LYS A 136 -13.17 12.26 11.81
N ALA A 137 -12.05 12.31 11.07
CA ALA A 137 -10.96 13.24 11.36
C ALA A 137 -11.33 14.72 11.15
N MET A 138 -12.30 15.01 10.28
CA MET A 138 -12.77 16.37 9.99
C MET A 138 -13.95 16.82 10.86
N ASN A 139 -14.53 15.95 11.70
CA ASN A 139 -15.68 16.27 12.54
C ASN A 139 -15.23 16.89 13.88
N PRO A 140 -15.42 18.20 14.10
CA PRO A 140 -14.99 18.89 15.33
C PRO A 140 -15.78 18.47 16.58
N ASN A 141 -16.92 17.77 16.42
CA ASN A 141 -17.75 17.31 17.54
C ASN A 141 -17.34 15.91 18.05
N GLN A 142 -16.34 15.29 17.40
CA GLN A 142 -15.93 13.90 17.64
C GLN A 142 -14.75 13.73 18.62
N THR A 143 -14.34 14.81 19.27
CA THR A 143 -13.46 14.76 20.45
C THR A 143 -14.27 14.57 21.73
N VAL A 144 -15.56 14.93 21.71
CA VAL A 144 -16.46 14.90 22.87
C VAL A 144 -17.02 13.50 23.14
N ASP A 145 -17.26 12.70 22.10
CA ASP A 145 -17.79 11.33 22.18
C ASP A 145 -16.74 10.32 22.69
N HIS A 146 -15.45 10.47 22.33
CA HIS A 146 -14.39 9.61 22.87
C HIS A 146 -14.10 9.89 24.36
N GLU A 147 -14.29 11.13 24.83
CA GLU A 147 -14.19 11.48 26.25
C GLU A 147 -15.44 11.03 27.02
N SER A 148 -16.63 11.19 26.44
CA SER A 148 -17.89 10.71 27.03
C SER A 148 -17.94 9.19 27.15
N GLN A 149 -17.40 8.44 26.17
CA GLN A 149 -17.28 6.99 26.24
C GLN A 149 -16.27 6.54 27.31
N LYS A 150 -15.14 7.25 27.48
CA LYS A 150 -14.21 6.99 28.58
C LYS A 150 -14.85 7.21 29.95
N ILE A 151 -15.64 8.27 30.10
CA ILE A 151 -16.35 8.59 31.35
C ILE A 151 -17.41 7.53 31.65
N ASN A 152 -18.21 7.13 30.66
CA ASN A 152 -19.23 6.10 30.84
C ASN A 152 -18.62 4.73 31.19
N ASN A 153 -17.52 4.34 30.54
CA ASN A 153 -16.81 3.11 30.88
C ASN A 153 -16.21 3.16 32.29
N TYR A 154 -15.72 4.32 32.74
CA TYR A 154 -15.22 4.50 34.10
C TYR A 154 -16.34 4.40 35.14
N LEU A 155 -17.52 4.96 34.84
CA LEU A 155 -18.71 4.86 35.69
C LEU A 155 -19.21 3.42 35.78
N GLU A 156 -19.27 2.67 34.67
CA GLU A 156 -19.66 1.24 34.68
C GLU A 156 -18.68 0.38 35.48
N LEU A 157 -17.37 0.61 35.34
CA LEU A 157 -16.34 -0.06 36.15
C LEU A 157 -16.52 0.22 37.65
N SER A 158 -16.75 1.48 38.04
CA SER A 158 -16.96 1.83 39.46
C SER A 158 -18.23 1.24 40.08
N HIS A 159 -19.27 0.95 39.28
CA HIS A 159 -20.48 0.30 39.77
C HIS A 159 -20.28 -1.21 39.93
N SER A 160 -19.41 -1.83 39.13
CA SER A 160 -19.10 -3.27 39.22
C SER A 160 -18.24 -3.64 40.43
N GLU A 161 -17.44 -2.70 40.96
CA GLU A 161 -16.59 -2.91 42.15
C GLU A 161 -17.34 -2.69 43.48
N SER A 162 -18.62 -2.30 43.42
CA SER A 162 -19.46 -2.01 44.59
C SER A 162 -20.45 -3.13 44.96
N GLN A 163 -20.37 -4.29 44.30
CA GLN A 163 -21.16 -5.49 44.60
C GLN A 163 -20.29 -6.64 45.13
#